data_AF-A0A291HS64-F1
#
_entry.id   AF-A0A291HS64-F1
#
_cell.length_a   1.000
_cell.length_b   1.000
_cell.length_c   1.000
_cell.angle_alpha   90.00
_cell.angle_beta   90.00
_cell.angle_gamma   90.00
#
_symmetry.space_group_name_H-M   'P 1'
#
loop_
_entity.id
_entity.type
_entity.pdbx_description
1 polymer ?
#
loop_
_entity_poly.entity_id
_entity_poly.type
_entity_poly.pdbx_seq_one_letter_code
_entity_poly.pdbx_strand_id
1 'polypeptide(L)'
;MKTQTATYLQWQGLEQLKQQPVEQAVEQAAEQFEALFLQQVLKQMRSASDALRDPDGPFAPGPREEMMRDWYDGQIAVELASRGQTGLKGLLVEQLSGALKNSGAAVVASGETPIAAFSQPLRTHRNG
;
A
#
# COMPACT_ATOMS: atom_id res chain seq x y z
N MET A 1 -5.83 11.47 -22.35
CA MET A 1 -6.42 12.30 -21.27
C MET A 1 -5.78 11.88 -19.96
N LYS A 2 -5.35 12.85 -19.15
CA LYS A 2 -4.43 12.68 -18.02
C LYS A 2 -5.21 12.32 -16.75
N THR A 3 -4.87 11.20 -16.12
CA THR A 3 -5.24 10.84 -14.74
C THR A 3 -4.67 11.89 -13.77
N GLN A 4 -5.47 12.91 -13.45
CA GLN A 4 -5.10 13.97 -12.50
C GLN A 4 -6.10 14.12 -11.33
N THR A 5 -7.29 13.52 -11.41
CA THR A 5 -8.35 13.81 -10.44
C THR A 5 -8.21 13.03 -9.12
N ALA A 6 -7.75 11.77 -9.16
CA ALA A 6 -7.54 10.96 -7.94
C ALA A 6 -6.34 11.45 -7.11
N THR A 7 -5.31 11.97 -7.78
CA THR A 7 -4.08 12.45 -7.12
C THR A 7 -4.28 13.82 -6.47
N TYR A 8 -5.16 14.68 -7.01
CA TYR A 8 -5.35 16.06 -6.51
C TYR A 8 -5.96 16.11 -5.10
N LEU A 9 -6.84 15.17 -4.77
CA LEU A 9 -7.42 15.04 -3.43
C LEU A 9 -6.39 14.55 -2.40
N GLN A 10 -5.43 13.74 -2.84
CA GLN A 10 -4.38 13.19 -2.00
C GLN A 10 -3.34 14.25 -1.60
N TRP A 11 -3.01 15.19 -2.49
CA TRP A 11 -2.01 16.24 -2.23
C TRP A 11 -2.48 17.31 -1.24
N GLN A 12 -3.76 17.71 -1.28
CA GLN A 12 -4.30 18.65 -0.28
C GLN A 12 -4.34 18.06 1.13
N GLY A 13 -4.58 16.75 1.27
CA GLY A 13 -4.49 16.06 2.55
C GLY A 13 -3.05 16.05 3.11
N LEU A 14 -2.04 15.88 2.25
CA LEU A 14 -0.61 15.86 2.62
C LEU A 14 -0.09 17.20 3.14
N GLU A 15 -0.66 18.33 2.70
CA GLU A 15 -0.31 19.66 3.23
C GLU A 15 -0.91 19.91 4.62
N GLN A 16 -2.11 19.37 4.89
CA GLN A 16 -2.76 19.45 6.20
C GLN A 16 -2.10 18.55 7.25
N LEU A 17 -1.54 17.41 6.81
CA LEU A 17 -0.74 16.48 7.60
C LEU A 17 0.52 17.12 8.20
N LYS A 18 1.13 18.11 7.54
CA LYS A 18 2.34 18.81 8.02
C LYS A 18 2.12 19.71 9.24
N GLN A 19 0.87 20.12 9.51
CA GLN A 19 0.52 21.00 10.62
C GLN A 19 0.05 20.22 11.87
N GLN A 20 -0.07 18.89 11.77
CA GLN A 20 -0.59 18.05 12.84
C GLN A 20 0.53 17.46 13.72
N PRO A 21 0.24 17.09 14.97
CA PRO A 21 1.13 16.28 15.79
C PRO A 21 1.60 15.06 15.01
N VAL A 22 2.89 14.72 15.12
CA VAL A 22 3.55 13.65 14.35
C VAL A 22 2.78 12.32 14.41
N GLU A 23 2.17 12.02 15.56
CA GLU A 23 1.37 10.80 15.77
C GLU A 23 0.09 10.78 14.92
N GLN A 24 -0.65 11.90 14.88
CA GLN A 24 -1.83 12.04 14.01
C GLN A 24 -1.44 12.02 12.54
N ALA A 25 -0.29 12.59 12.20
CA ALA A 25 0.22 12.57 10.84
C ALA A 25 0.59 11.16 10.35
N VAL A 26 1.22 10.35 11.22
CA VAL A 26 1.57 8.95 10.95
C VAL A 26 0.30 8.09 10.78
N GLU A 27 -0.71 8.30 11.62
CA GLU A 27 -1.96 7.56 11.53
C GLU A 27 -2.71 7.82 10.21
N GLN A 28 -2.83 9.09 9.84
CA GLN A 28 -3.45 9.52 8.59
C GLN A 28 -2.66 9.04 7.36
N ALA A 29 -1.33 9.09 7.41
CA ALA A 29 -0.49 8.56 6.34
C ALA A 29 -0.65 7.03 6.19
N ALA A 30 -0.75 6.29 7.30
CA ALA A 30 -0.96 4.85 7.30
C ALA A 30 -2.33 4.46 6.71
N GLU A 31 -3.38 5.22 7.01
CA GLU A 31 -4.71 5.05 6.42
C GLU A 31 -4.71 5.25 4.91
N GLN A 32 -4.06 6.32 4.44
CA GLN A 32 -3.94 6.60 3.01
C GLN A 32 -3.10 5.56 2.27
N PHE A 33 -2.06 5.03 2.91
CA PHE A 33 -1.28 3.92 2.36
C PHE A 33 -2.11 2.65 2.28
N GLU A 34 -2.88 2.32 3.32
CA GLU A 34 -3.75 1.14 3.32
C GLU A 34 -4.82 1.23 2.22
N ALA A 35 -5.41 2.41 2.01
CA ALA A 35 -6.35 2.65 0.92
C ALA A 35 -5.70 2.39 -0.47
N LEU A 36 -4.49 2.91 -0.71
CA LEU A 36 -3.78 2.65 -1.97
C LEU A 36 -3.45 1.16 -2.16
N PHE A 37 -3.02 0.50 -1.09
CA PHE A 37 -2.72 -0.93 -1.12
C PHE A 37 -3.96 -1.76 -1.44
N LEU A 38 -5.08 -1.51 -0.76
CA LEU A 38 -6.34 -2.21 -1.00
C LEU A 38 -6.86 -1.96 -2.42
N GLN A 39 -6.77 -0.73 -2.92
CA GLN A 39 -7.11 -0.44 -4.32
C GLN A 39 -6.27 -1.29 -5.27
N GLN A 40 -4.97 -1.44 -5.00
CA GLN A 40 -4.10 -2.26 -5.82
C GLN A 40 -4.46 -3.75 -5.73
N VAL A 41 -4.75 -4.27 -4.55
CA VAL A 41 -5.19 -5.67 -4.34
C VAL A 41 -6.49 -5.94 -5.12
N LEU A 42 -7.50 -5.10 -4.95
CA LEU A 42 -8.78 -5.22 -5.65
C LEU A 42 -8.59 -5.22 -7.17
N LYS A 43 -7.76 -4.30 -7.67
CA LYS A 43 -7.40 -4.23 -9.09
C LYS A 43 -6.72 -5.50 -9.59
N GLN A 44 -5.78 -6.06 -8.84
CA GLN A 44 -5.09 -7.31 -9.21
C GLN A 44 -6.04 -8.51 -9.21
N MET A 45 -6.91 -8.63 -8.20
CA MET A 45 -7.93 -9.70 -8.16
C MET A 45 -8.86 -9.64 -9.39
N ARG A 46 -9.22 -8.42 -9.79
CA ARG A 46 -10.06 -8.20 -10.96
C ARG A 46 -9.32 -8.47 -12.27
N SER A 47 -8.07 -8.03 -12.38
CA SER A 47 -7.19 -8.35 -13.52
C SER A 47 -6.97 -9.85 -13.67
N ALA A 48 -6.78 -10.58 -12.56
CA ALA A 48 -6.71 -12.03 -12.57
C ALA A 48 -8.02 -12.68 -13.03
N SER A 49 -9.18 -12.10 -12.64
CA SER A 49 -10.49 -12.55 -13.11
C SER A 49 -10.68 -12.29 -14.61
N ASP A 50 -10.20 -11.15 -15.12
CA ASP A 50 -10.26 -10.83 -16.54
C ASP A 50 -9.31 -11.72 -17.37
N ALA A 51 -8.15 -12.09 -16.84
CA ALA A 51 -7.22 -13.01 -17.50
C ALA A 51 -7.80 -14.43 -17.69
N LEU A 52 -8.84 -14.79 -16.94
CA LEU A 52 -9.59 -16.04 -17.09
C LEU A 52 -10.77 -15.91 -18.08
N ARG A 53 -11.09 -14.70 -18.54
CA ARG A 53 -12.17 -14.46 -19.53
C ARG A 53 -11.62 -14.64 -20.94
N ASP A 54 -12.53 -14.99 -21.85
CA ASP A 54 -12.26 -14.96 -23.29
C ASP A 54 -12.04 -13.50 -23.74
N PRO A 55 -10.84 -13.13 -24.24
CA PRO A 55 -10.53 -11.77 -24.66
C PRO A 55 -11.35 -11.30 -25.87
N ASP A 56 -11.83 -12.23 -26.70
CA ASP A 56 -12.66 -11.94 -27.88
C ASP A 56 -14.15 -12.16 -27.61
N GLY A 57 -14.51 -12.46 -26.36
CA GLY A 57 -15.89 -12.68 -25.94
C GLY A 57 -16.71 -11.39 -25.90
N PRO A 58 -18.03 -11.47 -26.12
CA PRO A 58 -18.95 -10.31 -26.12
C PRO A 58 -19.07 -9.60 -24.75
N PHE A 59 -18.38 -10.11 -23.72
CA PHE A 59 -18.36 -9.57 -22.38
C PHE A 59 -16.98 -9.03 -21.96
N ALA A 60 -16.02 -8.90 -22.89
CA ALA A 60 -14.75 -8.23 -22.58
C ALA A 60 -15.03 -6.77 -22.14
N PRO A 61 -14.45 -6.30 -21.02
CA PRO A 61 -14.66 -4.94 -20.57
C PRO A 61 -14.05 -3.95 -21.57
N GLY A 62 -14.78 -2.89 -21.88
CA GLY A 62 -14.26 -1.79 -22.68
C GLY A 62 -13.44 -0.80 -21.83
N PRO A 63 -12.67 0.10 -22.46
CA PRO A 63 -11.85 1.09 -21.73
C PRO A 63 -12.63 2.00 -20.78
N ARG A 64 -13.91 2.25 -21.05
CA ARG A 64 -14.77 3.09 -20.21
C ARG A 64 -15.23 2.33 -18.98
N GLU A 65 -15.60 1.07 -19.15
CA GLU A 65 -16.00 0.15 -18.09
C GLU A 65 -14.83 -0.12 -17.14
N GLU A 66 -13.61 -0.28 -17.68
CA GLU A 66 -12.38 -0.38 -16.89
C GLU A 66 -12.15 0.86 -16.03
N MET A 67 -12.30 2.07 -16.60
CA MET A 67 -12.15 3.32 -15.85
C MET A 67 -13.18 3.45 -14.73
N MET A 68 -14.44 3.06 -14.98
CA MET A 68 -15.49 3.09 -13.94
C MET A 68 -15.24 2.07 -12.84
N ARG A 69 -14.75 0.87 -13.20
CA ARG A 69 -14.31 -0.15 -12.24
C ARG A 69 -13.16 0.36 -11.37
N ASP A 70 -12.14 0.96 -11.98
CA ASP A 70 -10.99 1.53 -11.26
C ASP A 70 -11.43 2.60 -10.24
N TRP A 71 -12.38 3.46 -10.61
CA TRP A 71 -12.94 4.46 -9.69
C TRP A 71 -13.72 3.82 -8.54
N TYR A 72 -14.55 2.82 -8.84
CA TYR A 72 -15.32 2.10 -7.85
C TYR A 72 -14.42 1.36 -6.85
N ASP A 73 -13.39 0.66 -7.35
CA ASP A 73 -12.42 -0.04 -6.51
C ASP A 73 -11.65 0.94 -5.61
N GLY A 74 -11.40 2.17 -6.09
CA GLY A 74 -10.84 3.26 -5.27
C GLY A 74 -11.77 3.69 -4.13
N GLN A 75 -13.07 3.85 -4.37
CA GLN A 75 -14.03 4.20 -3.31
C GLN A 75 -14.14 3.10 -2.25
N ILE A 76 -14.23 1.84 -2.69
CA ILE A 76 -14.28 0.69 -1.79
C ILE A 76 -13.02 0.59 -0.93
N ALA A 77 -11.84 0.83 -1.53
CA ALA A 77 -10.58 0.81 -0.81
C ALA A 77 -10.48 1.90 0.28
N VAL A 78 -10.94 3.12 -0.01
CA VAL A 78 -11.02 4.22 0.98
C VAL A 78 -11.99 3.86 2.11
N GLU A 79 -13.15 3.29 1.78
CA GLU A 79 -14.13 2.89 2.79
C GLU A 79 -13.62 1.75 3.69
N LEU A 80 -12.90 0.78 3.13
CA LEU A 80 -12.28 -0.31 3.89
C LEU A 80 -11.16 0.20 4.81
N ALA A 81 -10.29 1.07 4.31
CA ALA A 81 -9.19 1.65 5.08
C ALA A 81 -9.70 2.53 6.23
N SER A 82 -10.69 3.39 5.98
CA SER A 82 -11.29 4.24 7.02
C SER A 82 -12.02 3.45 8.11
N ARG A 83 -12.57 2.29 7.78
CA ARG A 83 -13.18 1.36 8.76
C ARG A 83 -12.15 0.60 9.59
N GLY A 84 -10.87 0.61 9.23
CA GLY A 84 -9.78 -0.02 9.98
C GLY A 84 -9.84 -1.54 10.09
N GLN A 85 -10.60 -2.23 9.22
CA GLN A 85 -10.89 -3.67 9.35
C GLN A 85 -9.79 -4.60 8.83
N THR A 86 -8.81 -4.07 8.10
CA THR A 86 -7.78 -4.87 7.41
C THR A 86 -6.51 -5.05 8.22
N GLY A 87 -6.34 -4.32 9.34
CA GLY A 87 -5.25 -4.50 10.31
C GLY A 87 -3.87 -4.00 9.87
N LEU A 88 -3.69 -3.57 8.61
CA LEU A 88 -2.41 -3.13 8.07
C LEU A 88 -2.05 -1.73 8.57
N LYS A 89 -3.03 -0.82 8.68
CA LYS A 89 -2.85 0.52 9.28
C LYS A 89 -2.22 0.43 10.67
N GLY A 90 -2.71 -0.49 11.51
CA GLY A 90 -2.18 -0.70 12.86
C GLY A 90 -0.71 -1.12 12.87
N LEU A 91 -0.34 -2.10 12.04
CA LEU A 91 1.04 -2.56 11.89
C LEU A 91 1.95 -1.47 11.32
N LEU A 92 1.47 -0.67 10.36
CA LEU A 92 2.22 0.45 9.78
C LEU A 92 2.45 1.56 10.80
N VAL A 93 1.45 1.91 11.61
CA VAL A 93 1.60 2.87 12.70
C VAL A 93 2.60 2.34 13.73
N GLU A 94 2.56 1.06 14.08
CA GLU A 94 3.50 0.44 15.02
C GLU A 94 4.94 0.47 14.48
N GLN A 95 5.15 0.07 13.22
CA GLN A 95 6.46 0.07 12.57
C GLN A 95 6.99 1.49 12.36
N LEU A 96 6.15 2.42 11.92
CA LEU A 96 6.57 3.80 11.66
C LEU A 96 6.79 4.57 12.97
N SER A 97 5.95 4.39 13.99
CA SER A 97 6.18 4.95 15.32
C SER A 97 7.41 4.35 15.99
N GLY A 98 7.65 3.04 15.81
CA GLY A 98 8.87 2.36 16.25
C GLY A 98 10.11 2.88 15.53
N ALA A 99 10.04 3.11 14.22
CA ALA A 99 11.13 3.67 13.41
C ALA A 99 11.42 5.15 13.77
N LEU A 100 10.41 5.97 14.01
CA LEU A 100 10.60 7.34 14.48
C LEU A 100 11.21 7.37 15.90
N LYS A 101 10.84 6.43 16.78
CA LYS A 101 11.48 6.24 18.10
C LYS A 101 12.92 5.72 17.97
N ASN A 102 13.21 4.90 16.97
CA ASN A 102 14.55 4.41 16.60
C ASN A 102 15.23 5.31 15.54
N SER A 103 15.21 6.63 15.73
CA SER A 103 15.99 7.58 14.92
C SER A 103 17.52 7.47 15.14
N GLY A 104 18.04 6.24 15.25
CA GLY A 104 19.45 5.86 15.20
C GLY A 104 19.73 4.69 14.23
N ALA A 105 18.69 4.02 13.72
CA ALA A 105 18.85 3.02 12.65
C ALA A 105 18.24 3.60 11.38
N ALA A 106 19.04 4.40 10.68
CA ALA A 106 18.75 4.84 9.35
C ALA A 106 18.24 3.65 8.52
N VAL A 107 16.97 3.72 8.09
CA VAL A 107 16.52 3.05 6.88
C VAL A 107 17.31 3.71 5.75
N VAL A 108 18.54 3.24 5.55
CA VAL A 108 19.36 3.59 4.40
C VAL A 108 18.72 2.86 3.23
N ALA A 109 17.77 3.54 2.60
CA ALA A 109 17.43 3.26 1.22
C ALA A 109 18.66 3.63 0.37
N SER A 110 19.33 2.61 -0.15
CA SER A 110 20.07 2.68 -1.40
C SER A 110 20.03 1.29 -2.00
N GLY A 111 19.78 1.23 -3.30
CA GLY A 111 19.55 -0.01 -4.04
C GLY A 111 20.64 -1.05 -3.80
N GLU A 112 20.27 -2.28 -4.13
CA GLU A 112 21.00 -3.54 -3.94
C GLU A 112 20.59 -4.29 -2.66
N THR A 113 19.75 -5.30 -2.90
CA THR A 113 19.49 -6.43 -2.01
C THR A 113 20.79 -6.92 -1.35
N PRO A 114 20.91 -6.94 -0.01
CA PRO A 114 21.81 -7.88 0.60
C PRO A 114 21.08 -9.22 0.61
N ILE A 115 21.31 -10.03 -0.42
CA ILE A 115 21.10 -11.50 -0.42
C ILE A 115 22.08 -12.17 0.58
N ALA A 116 22.46 -11.47 1.65
CA ALA A 116 23.43 -11.91 2.66
C ALA A 116 22.74 -12.62 3.84
N ALA A 117 21.41 -12.54 3.95
CA ALA A 117 20.66 -13.30 4.96
C ALA A 117 20.73 -14.82 4.74
N PHE A 118 21.06 -15.28 3.53
CA PHE A 118 21.15 -16.71 3.19
C PHE A 118 22.57 -17.31 3.25
N SER A 119 23.58 -16.51 3.61
CA SER A 119 24.99 -16.94 3.60
C SER A 119 25.58 -17.15 5.00
N GLN A 120 24.78 -17.16 6.07
CA GLN A 120 25.29 -17.51 7.38
C GLN A 120 25.48 -19.04 7.48
N PRO A 121 26.71 -19.56 7.66
CA PRO A 121 26.88 -20.97 7.95
C PRO A 121 26.25 -21.29 9.31
N LEU A 122 25.53 -22.42 9.36
CA LEU A 122 24.90 -22.94 10.58
C LEU A 122 25.93 -22.97 11.72
N ARG A 123 25.76 -22.10 12.71
CA ARG A 123 26.50 -22.18 13.98
C ARG A 123 26.04 -23.44 14.71
N THR A 124 26.75 -24.55 14.52
CA THR A 124 26.57 -25.74 15.33
C THR A 124 27.18 -25.47 16.70
N HIS A 125 26.36 -25.07 17.67
CA HIS A 125 26.77 -25.12 19.08
C HIS A 125 26.73 -26.58 19.53
N ARG A 126 27.82 -27.32 19.31
CA ARG A 126 28.04 -28.66 19.88
C ARG A 126 28.60 -28.46 21.28
N ASN A 127 27.73 -28.56 22.29
CA ASN A 127 28.12 -28.68 23.68
C ASN A 127 28.54 -30.14 23.95
N GLY A 128 29.74 -30.32 24.46
CA GLY A 128 30.25 -31.54 25.08
C GLY A 128 30.97 -31.14 26.35
#